data_AF-A0A955EVY8-F1
#
_entry.id   AF-A0A955EVY8-F1
#
_cell.length_a   1.000
_cell.length_b   1.000
_cell.length_c   1.000
_cell.angle_alpha   90.00
_cell.angle_beta   90.00
_cell.angle_gamma   90.00
#
_symmetry.space_group_name_H-M   'P 1'
#
loop_
_entity.id
_entity.type
_entity.pdbx_description
1 polymer ?
#
loop_
_entity_poly.entity_id
_entity_poly.type
_entity_poly.pdbx_seq_one_letter_code
_entity_poly.pdbx_strand_id
1 'polypeptide(L)'
;DDTHLYVGGIVNAPADMAWRIERRSLVDGSLDAGFGVGGVVTVNPTAGVDALRALLIVGSRLFLAGTVGDAWRVECRFSVTGALVDSFGVLGVLDIDPSPGADATTSLATDGASLFVVGRDLSAGGTDHTIRVEKRSVINGSLQAGFGVGGVLTSNPSPTFDVAYDAVVSDGWLFLAGIDEQPGLNDRRLHLQKRSVVDGSRDLGFGVGGLVATDISTGRDEYLAVVASGGHVWLAGVDRRSGDRRWRLEKRSATTGALDASFGESGVVLFDTPGRDDQAEDLVVSGNRLIAVGLMSDDGWRIEARDP
;
A
#
# COMPACT_ATOMS: atom_id res chain seq x y z
N ASP A 1 -15.35 -1.36 -8.22
CA ASP A 1 -15.81 -0.51 -9.34
C ASP A 1 -17.11 0.17 -8.91
N ASP A 2 -17.81 0.86 -9.80
CA ASP A 2 -19.05 1.61 -9.47
C ASP A 2 -20.23 0.71 -9.03
N THR A 3 -20.15 -0.59 -9.26
CA THR A 3 -21.25 -1.55 -9.08
C THR A 3 -20.87 -2.75 -8.21
N HIS A 4 -19.58 -3.05 -8.08
CA HIS A 4 -19.05 -4.23 -7.39
C HIS A 4 -17.87 -3.89 -6.47
N LEU A 5 -17.85 -4.54 -5.32
CA LEU A 5 -16.71 -4.66 -4.43
C LEU A 5 -15.82 -5.83 -4.87
N TYR A 6 -14.51 -5.67 -4.73
CA TYR A 6 -13.53 -6.74 -4.93
C TYR A 6 -12.86 -7.02 -3.60
N VAL A 7 -12.84 -8.29 -3.20
CA VAL A 7 -12.26 -8.72 -1.93
C VAL A 7 -11.14 -9.70 -2.24
N GLY A 8 -9.93 -9.37 -1.78
CA GLY A 8 -8.77 -10.25 -1.87
C GLY A 8 -8.38 -10.80 -0.50
N GLY A 9 -7.90 -12.03 -0.48
CA GLY A 9 -7.35 -12.65 0.72
C GLY A 9 -6.67 -13.96 0.37
N ILE A 10 -6.58 -14.85 1.37
CA ILE A 10 -6.00 -16.18 1.24
C ILE A 10 -7.02 -17.26 1.64
N VAL A 11 -6.86 -18.46 1.08
CA VAL A 11 -7.63 -19.67 1.40
C VAL A 11 -6.65 -20.84 1.58
N ASN A 12 -7.01 -21.82 2.42
CA ASN A 12 -6.28 -23.06 2.80
C ASN A 12 -5.43 -23.02 4.10
N ALA A 13 -4.98 -24.20 4.52
CA ALA A 13 -4.25 -24.52 5.75
C ALA A 13 -2.82 -23.94 5.75
N PRO A 14 -2.16 -23.77 6.92
CA PRO A 14 -1.07 -22.80 7.11
C PRO A 14 0.23 -23.03 6.31
N ALA A 15 0.34 -24.11 5.53
CA ALA A 15 1.53 -24.46 4.76
C ALA A 15 1.40 -24.15 3.25
N ASP A 16 0.20 -23.94 2.72
CA ASP A 16 -0.06 -23.75 1.29
C ASP A 16 -1.22 -22.77 1.10
N MET A 17 -0.91 -21.46 1.15
CA MET A 17 -1.91 -20.40 1.15
C MET A 17 -2.17 -19.91 -0.27
N ALA A 18 -3.32 -20.26 -0.84
CA ALA A 18 -3.73 -19.80 -2.15
C ALA A 18 -4.42 -18.43 -2.04
N TRP A 19 -4.20 -17.53 -2.99
CA TRP A 19 -4.94 -16.28 -3.11
C TRP A 19 -6.39 -16.56 -3.47
N ARG A 20 -7.31 -15.84 -2.83
CA ARG A 20 -8.73 -15.83 -3.14
C ARG A 20 -9.16 -14.42 -3.47
N ILE A 21 -9.83 -14.27 -4.61
CA ILE A 21 -10.38 -13.00 -5.07
C ILE A 21 -11.86 -13.20 -5.32
N GLU A 22 -12.68 -12.36 -4.71
CA GLU A 22 -14.13 -12.35 -4.87
C GLU A 22 -14.58 -11.06 -5.57
N ARG A 23 -15.59 -11.15 -6.43
CA ARG A 23 -16.34 -9.99 -6.93
C ARG A 23 -17.74 -10.04 -6.35
N ARG A 24 -18.15 -8.97 -5.67
CA ARG A 24 -19.41 -8.89 -4.92
C ARG A 24 -20.24 -7.69 -5.35
N SER A 25 -21.54 -7.89 -5.49
CA SER A 25 -22.51 -6.81 -5.75
C SER A 25 -22.49 -5.78 -4.63
N LEU A 26 -22.43 -4.49 -4.96
CA LEU A 26 -22.58 -3.40 -3.98
C LEU A 26 -24.02 -3.26 -3.46
N VAL A 27 -25.00 -3.87 -4.13
CA VAL A 27 -26.42 -3.76 -3.75
C VAL A 27 -26.76 -4.67 -2.57
N ASP A 28 -26.26 -5.90 -2.60
CA ASP A 28 -26.67 -6.95 -1.66
C ASP A 28 -25.50 -7.82 -1.14
N GLY A 29 -24.27 -7.53 -1.57
CA GLY A 29 -23.07 -8.26 -1.15
C GLY A 29 -22.96 -9.68 -1.72
N SER A 30 -23.87 -10.08 -2.62
CA SER A 30 -23.85 -11.40 -3.25
C SER A 30 -22.63 -11.58 -4.18
N LEU A 31 -22.17 -12.82 -4.34
CA LEU A 31 -21.09 -13.16 -5.27
C LEU A 31 -21.57 -13.01 -6.72
N ASP A 32 -20.79 -12.34 -7.55
CA ASP A 32 -21.08 -12.20 -8.98
C ASP A 32 -20.62 -13.45 -9.75
N ALA A 33 -21.56 -14.32 -10.10
CA ALA A 33 -21.29 -15.56 -10.82
C ALA A 33 -20.56 -15.39 -12.18
N GLY A 34 -20.52 -14.18 -12.75
CA GLY A 34 -19.75 -13.87 -13.95
C GLY A 34 -18.23 -13.82 -13.74
N PHE A 35 -17.77 -13.74 -12.49
CA PHE A 35 -16.35 -13.65 -12.14
C PHE A 35 -15.81 -15.01 -11.68
N GLY A 36 -14.81 -15.55 -12.39
CA GLY A 36 -14.20 -16.84 -12.07
C GLY A 36 -15.23 -17.98 -12.00
N VAL A 37 -15.13 -18.82 -10.96
CA VAL A 37 -16.09 -19.90 -10.69
C VAL A 37 -16.99 -19.47 -9.53
N GLY A 38 -18.24 -19.13 -9.83
CA GLY A 38 -19.23 -18.76 -8.81
C GLY A 38 -18.92 -17.46 -8.07
N GLY A 39 -18.24 -16.51 -8.73
CA GLY A 39 -17.82 -15.23 -8.15
C GLY A 39 -16.45 -15.24 -7.49
N VAL A 40 -15.68 -16.31 -7.67
CA VAL A 40 -14.39 -16.52 -7.01
C VAL A 40 -13.31 -16.91 -8.02
N VAL A 41 -12.16 -16.27 -7.90
CA VAL A 41 -10.90 -16.72 -8.50
C VAL A 41 -9.99 -17.19 -7.38
N THR A 42 -9.45 -18.40 -7.50
CA THR A 42 -8.40 -18.92 -6.62
C THR A 42 -7.10 -19.05 -7.42
N VAL A 43 -6.00 -18.57 -6.86
CA VAL A 43 -4.66 -18.63 -7.47
C VAL A 43 -3.72 -19.25 -6.45
N ASN A 44 -3.00 -20.30 -6.81
CA ASN A 44 -1.92 -20.82 -5.97
C ASN A 44 -0.60 -20.73 -6.74
N PRO A 45 0.13 -19.60 -6.65
CA PRO A 45 1.35 -19.40 -7.42
C PRO A 45 2.43 -20.46 -7.15
N THR A 46 2.61 -20.88 -5.91
CA THR A 46 3.58 -21.90 -5.52
C THR A 46 2.96 -22.95 -4.59
N ALA A 47 3.77 -23.90 -4.13
CA ALA A 47 3.40 -24.82 -3.05
C ALA A 47 3.83 -24.30 -1.66
N GLY A 48 4.18 -23.02 -1.57
CA GLY A 48 4.69 -22.35 -0.37
C GLY A 48 3.70 -21.34 0.20
N VAL A 49 4.21 -20.41 1.01
CA VAL A 49 3.41 -19.30 1.55
C VAL A 49 3.38 -18.17 0.53
N ASP A 50 2.22 -17.97 -0.10
CA ASP A 50 1.96 -16.85 -0.99
C ASP A 50 1.02 -15.84 -0.31
N ALA A 51 1.31 -14.55 -0.47
CA ALA A 51 0.52 -13.48 0.15
C ALA A 51 0.00 -12.50 -0.90
N LEU A 52 -1.31 -12.39 -1.06
CA LEU A 52 -1.93 -11.31 -1.81
C LEU A 52 -1.86 -10.03 -0.96
N ARG A 53 -1.28 -8.96 -1.52
CA ARG A 53 -1.00 -7.72 -0.81
C ARG A 53 -1.83 -6.55 -1.28
N ALA A 54 -2.08 -6.46 -2.58
CA ALA A 54 -2.81 -5.34 -3.16
C ALA A 54 -3.70 -5.76 -4.34
N LEU A 55 -4.82 -5.05 -4.47
CA LEU A 55 -5.73 -5.14 -5.60
C LEU A 55 -5.97 -3.74 -6.14
N LEU A 56 -5.92 -3.58 -7.46
CA LEU A 56 -6.16 -2.29 -8.10
C LEU A 56 -6.96 -2.47 -9.40
N ILE A 57 -7.97 -1.65 -9.61
CA ILE A 57 -8.77 -1.67 -10.84
C ILE A 57 -8.41 -0.47 -11.70
N VAL A 58 -8.11 -0.71 -12.98
CA VAL A 58 -7.87 0.33 -13.98
C VAL A 58 -8.67 0.02 -15.23
N GLY A 59 -9.76 0.75 -15.42
CA GLY A 59 -10.73 0.48 -16.48
C GLY A 59 -11.25 -0.95 -16.39
N SER A 60 -11.07 -1.74 -17.45
CA SER A 60 -11.51 -3.14 -17.50
C SER A 60 -10.54 -4.13 -16.86
N ARG A 61 -9.40 -3.69 -16.31
CA ARG A 61 -8.34 -4.55 -15.77
C ARG A 61 -8.36 -4.54 -14.24
N LEU A 62 -8.19 -5.71 -13.65
CA LEU A 62 -7.93 -5.95 -12.24
C LEU A 62 -6.47 -6.39 -12.11
N PHE A 63 -5.68 -5.65 -11.36
CA PHE A 63 -4.32 -6.00 -11.00
C PHE A 63 -4.30 -6.60 -9.61
N LEU A 64 -3.54 -7.67 -9.46
CA LEU A 64 -3.23 -8.31 -8.18
C LEU A 64 -1.73 -8.21 -7.99
N ALA A 65 -1.28 -7.79 -6.81
CA ALA A 65 0.13 -7.87 -6.45
C ALA A 65 0.29 -8.60 -5.12
N GLY A 66 1.33 -9.42 -5.05
CA GLY A 66 1.63 -10.19 -3.86
C GLY A 66 3.08 -10.65 -3.80
N THR A 67 3.36 -11.41 -2.76
CA THR A 67 4.65 -12.07 -2.54
C THR A 67 4.48 -13.56 -2.82
N VAL A 68 5.46 -14.14 -3.50
CA VAL A 68 5.53 -15.55 -3.85
C VAL A 68 6.94 -16.03 -3.53
N GLY A 69 7.08 -16.80 -2.44
CA GLY A 69 8.39 -17.06 -1.84
C GLY A 69 9.06 -15.76 -1.36
N ASP A 70 10.25 -15.48 -1.89
CA ASP A 70 11.01 -14.25 -1.62
C ASP A 70 10.90 -13.22 -2.76
N ALA A 71 10.03 -13.45 -3.74
CA ALA A 71 9.87 -12.63 -4.93
C ALA A 71 8.50 -11.95 -5.03
N TRP A 72 8.37 -11.00 -5.95
CA TRP A 72 7.13 -10.29 -6.26
C TRP A 72 6.37 -11.00 -7.38
N ARG A 73 5.04 -10.97 -7.29
CA ARG A 73 4.16 -11.40 -8.38
C ARG A 73 3.10 -10.36 -8.65
N VAL A 74 2.89 -10.02 -9.92
CA VAL A 74 1.81 -9.16 -10.39
C VAL A 74 0.99 -9.87 -11.46
N GLU A 75 -0.31 -9.95 -11.28
CA GLU A 75 -1.24 -10.50 -12.29
C GLU A 75 -2.15 -9.41 -12.84
N CYS A 76 -2.49 -9.52 -14.12
CA CYS A 76 -3.52 -8.70 -14.76
C CYS A 76 -4.67 -9.60 -15.22
N ARG A 77 -5.87 -9.29 -14.75
CA ARG A 77 -7.10 -10.02 -15.03
C ARG A 77 -8.15 -9.09 -15.60
N PHE A 78 -9.12 -9.61 -16.32
CA PHE A 78 -10.32 -8.85 -16.66
C PHE A 78 -11.14 -8.65 -15.39
N SER A 79 -11.48 -7.40 -15.09
CA SER A 79 -12.26 -7.02 -13.90
C SER A 79 -13.63 -7.70 -13.81
N VAL A 80 -14.27 -7.99 -14.95
CA VAL A 80 -15.60 -8.62 -14.98
C VAL A 80 -15.51 -10.14 -14.87
N THR A 81 -14.63 -10.78 -15.64
CA THR A 81 -14.60 -12.25 -15.73
C THR A 81 -13.56 -12.92 -14.83
N GLY A 82 -12.57 -12.18 -14.34
CA GLY A 82 -11.45 -12.71 -13.57
C GLY A 82 -10.42 -13.51 -14.39
N ALA A 83 -10.64 -13.67 -15.69
CA ALA A 83 -9.70 -14.34 -16.59
C ALA A 83 -8.41 -13.53 -16.76
N LEU A 84 -7.26 -14.20 -16.94
CA LEU A 84 -5.98 -13.55 -17.18
C LEU A 84 -5.99 -12.77 -18.51
N VAL A 85 -5.26 -11.65 -18.53
CA VAL A 85 -5.09 -10.83 -19.73
C VAL A 85 -3.75 -11.18 -20.38
N ASP A 86 -3.76 -12.09 -21.36
CA ASP A 86 -2.56 -12.65 -21.98
C ASP A 86 -1.55 -11.62 -22.51
N SER A 87 -2.01 -10.41 -22.86
CA SER A 87 -1.15 -9.34 -23.35
C SER A 87 -0.27 -8.70 -22.27
N PHE A 88 -0.45 -9.04 -21.00
CA PHE A 88 0.30 -8.51 -19.86
C PHE A 88 1.33 -9.52 -19.37
N GLY A 89 2.61 -9.14 -19.38
CA GLY A 89 3.69 -10.06 -19.01
C GLY A 89 3.67 -11.35 -19.83
N VAL A 90 3.85 -12.48 -19.16
CA VAL A 90 3.71 -13.82 -19.74
C VAL A 90 2.36 -14.39 -19.32
N LEU A 91 1.41 -14.48 -20.26
CA LEU A 91 0.06 -15.02 -20.02
C LEU A 91 -0.68 -14.34 -18.86
N GLY A 92 -0.59 -13.01 -18.76
CA GLY A 92 -1.24 -12.22 -17.72
C GLY A 92 -0.45 -12.08 -16.42
N VAL A 93 0.79 -12.59 -16.38
CA VAL A 93 1.59 -12.69 -15.15
C VAL A 93 2.96 -12.03 -15.32
N LEU A 94 3.39 -11.33 -14.28
CA LEU A 94 4.77 -10.92 -14.06
C LEU A 94 5.27 -11.55 -12.76
N ASP A 95 6.29 -12.40 -12.89
CA ASP A 95 7.12 -12.83 -11.76
C ASP A 95 8.36 -11.94 -11.76
N ILE A 96 8.55 -11.21 -10.68
CA ILE A 96 9.56 -10.15 -10.55
C ILE A 96 10.41 -10.53 -9.34
N ASP A 97 11.70 -10.72 -9.56
CA ASP A 97 12.68 -11.00 -8.52
C ASP A 97 13.60 -9.78 -8.42
N PRO A 98 13.29 -8.78 -7.56
CA PRO A 98 14.09 -7.56 -7.45
C PRO A 98 15.55 -7.85 -7.12
N SER A 99 15.78 -8.83 -6.25
CA SER A 99 17.07 -9.23 -5.74
C SER A 99 17.04 -10.69 -5.22
N PRO A 100 18.19 -11.33 -4.96
CA PRO A 100 18.21 -12.67 -4.35
C PRO A 100 17.82 -12.71 -2.86
N GLY A 101 17.40 -11.59 -2.25
CA GLY A 101 16.97 -11.54 -0.84
C GLY A 101 15.45 -11.58 -0.68
N ALA A 102 14.98 -11.37 0.55
CA ALA A 102 13.58 -11.50 0.92
C ALA A 102 12.74 -10.26 0.52
N ASP A 103 12.30 -10.22 -0.73
CA ASP A 103 11.55 -9.12 -1.30
C ASP A 103 10.03 -9.28 -1.10
N ALA A 104 9.32 -8.17 -0.94
CA ALA A 104 7.86 -8.22 -0.83
C ALA A 104 7.18 -7.00 -1.45
N THR A 105 6.09 -7.22 -2.19
CA THR A 105 5.18 -6.13 -2.58
C THR A 105 4.37 -5.69 -1.38
N THR A 106 3.96 -4.43 -1.38
CA THR A 106 3.15 -3.83 -0.32
C THR A 106 1.90 -3.15 -0.88
N SER A 107 2.03 -2.41 -1.99
CA SER A 107 0.91 -1.65 -2.56
C SER A 107 0.98 -1.53 -4.09
N LEU A 108 -0.15 -1.16 -4.68
CA LEU A 108 -0.31 -0.80 -6.08
C LEU A 108 -0.96 0.58 -6.19
N ALA A 109 -0.40 1.46 -7.02
CA ALA A 109 -1.03 2.73 -7.38
C ALA A 109 -1.07 2.92 -8.90
N THR A 110 -1.86 3.88 -9.39
CA THR A 110 -1.98 4.16 -10.84
C THR A 110 -2.23 5.63 -11.14
N ASP A 111 -1.67 6.11 -12.25
CA ASP A 111 -2.05 7.38 -12.89
C ASP A 111 -3.09 7.19 -14.02
N GLY A 112 -3.64 5.97 -14.15
CA GLY A 112 -4.54 5.56 -15.22
C GLY A 112 -3.85 4.96 -16.45
N ALA A 113 -2.61 5.37 -16.76
CA ALA A 113 -1.82 4.85 -17.87
C ALA A 113 -0.69 3.91 -17.42
N SER A 114 -0.25 4.07 -16.18
CA SER A 114 0.88 3.39 -15.57
C SER A 114 0.46 2.76 -14.26
N LEU A 115 1.03 1.60 -13.98
CA LEU A 115 0.98 0.90 -12.70
C LEU A 115 2.26 1.21 -11.94
N PHE A 116 2.14 1.58 -10.67
CA PHE A 116 3.26 1.71 -9.74
C PHE A 116 3.19 0.51 -8.80
N VAL A 117 4.15 -0.40 -8.92
CA VAL A 117 4.29 -1.55 -8.03
C VAL A 117 5.25 -1.17 -6.92
N VAL A 118 4.78 -1.15 -5.68
CA VAL A 118 5.54 -0.70 -4.51
C VAL A 118 5.85 -1.89 -3.62
N GLY A 119 7.05 -1.92 -3.07
CA GLY A 119 7.47 -2.94 -2.13
C GLY A 119 8.83 -2.65 -1.52
N ARG A 120 9.38 -3.68 -0.86
CA ARG A 120 10.73 -3.67 -0.32
C ARG A 120 11.67 -4.56 -1.13
N ASP A 121 12.92 -4.13 -1.21
CA ASP A 121 14.04 -4.79 -1.89
C ASP A 121 15.18 -4.98 -0.89
N LEU A 122 15.57 -6.23 -0.63
CA LEU A 122 16.65 -6.62 0.25
C LEU A 122 17.80 -7.23 -0.56
N SER A 123 18.85 -6.46 -0.81
CA SER A 123 20.04 -6.97 -1.49
C SER A 123 20.61 -8.24 -0.85
N ALA A 124 21.13 -9.17 -1.68
CA ALA A 124 21.60 -10.47 -1.23
C ALA A 124 22.66 -10.39 -0.12
N GLY A 125 22.41 -11.06 1.01
CA GLY A 125 23.29 -11.04 2.19
C GLY A 125 23.27 -9.73 2.98
N GLY A 126 22.42 -8.78 2.59
CA GLY A 126 22.15 -7.55 3.33
C GLY A 126 21.18 -7.79 4.48
N THR A 127 21.12 -6.80 5.38
CA THR A 127 20.07 -6.65 6.39
C THR A 127 19.19 -5.44 6.11
N ASP A 128 19.60 -4.61 5.14
CA ASP A 128 19.00 -3.32 4.83
C ASP A 128 17.91 -3.46 3.77
N HIS A 129 16.65 -3.32 4.18
CA HIS A 129 15.54 -3.30 3.23
C HIS A 129 15.32 -1.89 2.72
N THR A 130 15.31 -1.74 1.40
CA THR A 130 15.09 -0.45 0.75
C THR A 130 13.70 -0.39 0.13
N ILE A 131 13.14 0.82 0.01
CA ILE A 131 11.87 1.01 -0.71
C ILE A 131 12.14 0.89 -2.21
N ARG A 132 11.39 0.04 -2.90
CA ARG A 132 11.42 -0.11 -4.36
C ARG A 132 10.07 0.24 -4.96
N VAL A 133 10.11 0.99 -6.08
CA VAL A 133 8.94 1.29 -6.90
C VAL A 133 9.25 0.99 -8.36
N GLU A 134 8.40 0.22 -9.01
CA GLU A 134 8.50 -0.03 -10.45
C GLU A 134 7.34 0.64 -11.18
N LYS A 135 7.65 1.45 -12.19
CA LYS A 135 6.65 2.04 -13.08
C LYS A 135 6.48 1.17 -14.31
N ARG A 136 5.30 0.58 -14.45
CA ARG A 136 4.96 -0.38 -15.50
C ARG A 136 3.76 0.09 -16.32
N SER A 137 3.69 -0.31 -17.58
CA SER A 137 2.52 -0.07 -18.42
C SER A 137 1.32 -0.90 -17.93
N VAL A 138 0.15 -0.29 -17.79
CA VAL A 138 -1.09 -1.03 -17.47
C VAL A 138 -1.55 -1.96 -18.60
N ILE A 139 -1.00 -1.80 -19.81
CA ILE A 139 -1.42 -2.57 -20.99
C ILE A 139 -0.69 -3.91 -21.07
N ASN A 140 0.64 -3.88 -20.92
CA ASN A 140 1.51 -5.02 -21.17
C ASN A 140 2.50 -5.33 -20.04
N GLY A 141 2.55 -4.51 -18.99
CA GLY A 141 3.42 -4.73 -17.84
C GLY A 141 4.89 -4.37 -18.05
N SER A 142 5.27 -3.83 -19.23
CA SER A 142 6.66 -3.43 -19.50
C SER A 142 7.07 -2.24 -18.62
N LEU A 143 8.33 -2.25 -18.15
CA LEU A 143 8.92 -1.12 -17.43
C LEU A 143 8.96 0.15 -18.29
N GLN A 144 8.73 1.30 -17.67
CA GLN A 144 8.78 2.61 -18.32
C GLN A 144 10.09 3.33 -17.96
N ALA A 145 11.07 3.28 -18.87
CA ALA A 145 12.46 3.67 -18.62
C ALA A 145 12.69 5.12 -18.12
N GLY A 146 11.72 6.02 -18.30
CA GLY A 146 11.81 7.41 -17.83
C GLY A 146 11.69 7.56 -16.31
N PHE A 147 11.26 6.53 -15.58
CA PHE A 147 11.11 6.54 -14.14
C PHE A 147 12.31 5.88 -13.44
N GLY A 148 13.00 6.62 -12.58
CA GLY A 148 14.22 6.14 -11.93
C GLY A 148 15.27 5.66 -12.95
N VAL A 149 15.86 4.49 -12.69
CA VAL A 149 16.79 3.83 -13.61
C VAL A 149 16.07 2.68 -14.30
N GLY A 150 15.79 2.83 -15.60
CA GLY A 150 15.17 1.76 -16.40
C GLY A 150 13.75 1.40 -16.00
N GLY A 151 13.02 2.30 -15.33
CA GLY A 151 11.65 2.07 -14.83
C GLY A 151 11.60 1.68 -13.36
N VAL A 152 12.74 1.62 -12.67
CA VAL A 152 12.87 1.23 -11.26
C VAL A 152 13.44 2.39 -10.45
N LEU A 153 12.75 2.72 -9.36
CA LEU A 153 13.21 3.65 -8.35
C LEU A 153 13.53 2.87 -7.07
N THR A 154 14.69 3.14 -6.48
CA THR A 154 15.04 2.69 -5.13
C THR A 154 15.21 3.88 -4.21
N SER A 155 14.85 3.72 -2.94
CA SER A 155 14.98 4.76 -1.92
C SER A 155 15.38 4.15 -0.58
N ASN A 156 16.51 4.60 -0.05
CA ASN A 156 17.06 4.15 1.24
C ASN A 156 17.21 5.33 2.22
N PRO A 157 16.11 5.79 2.84
CA PRO A 157 16.15 6.88 3.82
C PRO A 157 16.92 6.56 5.12
N SER A 158 17.12 5.30 5.46
CA SER A 158 17.91 4.85 6.61
C SER A 158 18.93 3.77 6.19
N PRO A 159 19.76 3.24 7.11
CA PRO A 159 20.67 2.13 6.81
C PRO A 159 20.17 0.78 7.37
N THR A 160 18.89 0.65 7.75
CA THR A 160 18.37 -0.57 8.39
C THR A 160 17.11 -1.14 7.74
N PHE A 161 15.94 -0.53 7.89
CA PHE A 161 14.71 -1.15 7.38
C PHE A 161 13.73 -0.07 6.97
N ASP A 162 13.55 0.03 5.65
CA ASP A 162 12.71 1.02 5.01
C ASP A 162 11.63 0.33 4.18
N VAL A 163 10.38 0.73 4.39
CA VAL A 163 9.25 0.20 3.62
C VAL A 163 8.18 1.25 3.46
N ALA A 164 7.64 1.36 2.24
CA ALA A 164 6.37 2.03 2.01
C ALA A 164 5.27 0.98 2.10
N TYR A 165 4.42 1.06 3.12
CA TYR A 165 3.31 0.13 3.30
C TYR A 165 2.18 0.43 2.31
N ASP A 166 1.98 1.71 1.97
CA ASP A 166 0.94 2.10 1.02
C ASP A 166 1.37 3.26 0.11
N ALA A 167 0.67 3.39 -1.01
CA ALA A 167 0.96 4.36 -2.03
C ALA A 167 -0.31 4.85 -2.75
N VAL A 168 -0.35 6.16 -3.04
CA VAL A 168 -1.44 6.77 -3.82
C VAL A 168 -0.88 7.73 -4.86
N VAL A 169 -1.52 7.78 -6.02
CA VAL A 169 -1.22 8.79 -7.05
C VAL A 169 -2.31 9.85 -7.02
N SER A 170 -1.91 11.13 -6.95
CA SER A 170 -2.79 12.29 -7.11
C SER A 170 -2.02 13.44 -7.75
N ASP A 171 -2.67 14.14 -8.68
CA ASP A 171 -2.15 15.38 -9.28
C ASP A 171 -0.72 15.28 -9.86
N GLY A 172 -0.39 14.12 -10.45
CA GLY A 172 0.94 13.86 -11.03
C GLY A 172 2.03 13.50 -10.00
N TRP A 173 1.64 13.25 -8.76
CA TRP A 173 2.53 12.84 -7.68
C TRP A 173 2.14 11.48 -7.14
N LEU A 174 3.15 10.67 -6.85
CA LEU A 174 3.09 9.43 -6.10
C LEU A 174 3.48 9.75 -4.65
N PHE A 175 2.56 9.50 -3.73
CA PHE A 175 2.82 9.57 -2.30
C PHE A 175 3.10 8.16 -1.79
N LEU A 176 4.17 8.01 -1.01
CA LEU A 176 4.59 6.74 -0.41
C LEU A 176 4.58 6.89 1.11
N ALA A 177 3.71 6.15 1.78
CA ALA A 177 3.59 6.18 3.24
C ALA A 177 4.08 4.86 3.83
N GLY A 178 4.83 4.94 4.93
CA GLY A 178 5.35 3.77 5.61
C GLY A 178 6.26 4.13 6.77
N ILE A 179 7.43 3.47 6.83
CA ILE A 179 8.44 3.68 7.87
C ILE A 179 9.86 3.73 7.32
N ASP A 180 10.72 4.37 8.13
CA ASP A 180 12.17 4.18 8.10
C ASP A 180 12.67 3.92 9.51
N GLU A 181 13.65 3.03 9.66
CA GLU A 181 14.12 2.55 10.95
C GLU A 181 15.46 3.20 11.34
N GLN A 182 15.57 3.71 12.58
CA GLN A 182 16.82 4.28 13.08
C GLN A 182 17.80 3.19 13.54
N PRO A 183 19.12 3.38 13.37
CA PRO A 183 20.12 2.41 13.81
C PRO A 183 20.05 2.11 15.32
N GLY A 184 20.08 0.82 15.67
CA GLY A 184 20.40 0.36 17.02
C GLY A 184 19.27 0.37 18.05
N LEU A 185 18.03 0.73 17.68
CA LEU A 185 16.93 0.88 18.64
C LEU A 185 15.62 0.16 18.25
N ASN A 186 15.55 -0.52 17.09
CA ASN A 186 14.28 -1.01 16.51
C ASN A 186 13.19 0.10 16.47
N ASP A 187 13.65 1.34 16.34
CA ASP A 187 12.89 2.56 16.44
C ASP A 187 12.48 2.99 15.04
N ARG A 188 11.16 3.00 14.77
CA ARG A 188 10.62 3.29 13.44
C ARG A 188 9.95 4.64 13.45
N ARG A 189 10.30 5.46 12.47
CA ARG A 189 9.73 6.77 12.25
C ARG A 189 8.62 6.70 11.21
N LEU A 190 7.61 7.52 11.41
CA LEU A 190 6.58 7.80 10.41
C LEU A 190 7.24 8.40 9.17
N HIS A 191 6.99 7.79 8.01
CA HIS A 191 7.68 8.12 6.77
C HIS A 191 6.69 8.44 5.65
N LEU A 192 6.83 9.62 5.02
CA LEU A 192 6.03 10.02 3.86
C LEU A 192 6.89 10.72 2.79
N GLN A 193 6.94 10.14 1.60
CA GLN A 193 7.61 10.74 0.43
C GLN A 193 6.61 11.23 -0.60
N LYS A 194 6.98 12.28 -1.33
CA LYS A 194 6.29 12.75 -2.53
C LYS A 194 7.23 12.65 -3.73
N ARG A 195 6.83 11.85 -4.73
CA ARG A 195 7.62 11.48 -5.92
C ARG A 195 6.89 11.85 -7.20
N SER A 196 7.59 12.44 -8.15
CA SER A 196 7.04 12.72 -9.48
C SER A 196 6.65 11.42 -10.16
N VAL A 197 5.43 11.31 -10.69
CA VAL A 197 5.00 10.12 -11.46
C VAL A 197 5.75 10.01 -12.78
N VAL A 198 6.37 11.09 -13.25
CA VAL A 198 7.08 11.13 -14.54
C VAL A 198 8.41 10.41 -14.42
N ASP A 199 9.23 10.80 -13.45
CA ASP A 199 10.64 10.39 -13.35
C ASP A 199 11.06 9.83 -11.99
N GLY A 200 10.19 9.87 -10.98
CA GLY A 200 10.48 9.41 -9.62
C GLY A 200 11.33 10.38 -8.80
N SER A 201 11.58 11.59 -9.32
CA SER A 201 12.28 12.64 -8.57
C SER A 201 11.46 13.11 -7.36
N ARG A 202 12.14 13.57 -6.31
CA ARG A 202 11.50 14.11 -5.09
C ARG A 202 11.04 15.55 -5.31
N ASP A 203 9.87 15.90 -4.79
CA ASP A 203 9.47 17.30 -4.65
C ASP A 203 10.21 17.94 -3.48
N LEU A 204 11.23 18.76 -3.75
CA LEU A 204 12.03 19.38 -2.68
C LEU A 204 11.24 20.38 -1.83
N GLY A 205 10.05 20.81 -2.26
CA GLY A 205 9.13 21.64 -1.47
C GLY A 205 8.29 20.85 -0.45
N PHE A 206 8.35 19.52 -0.48
CA PHE A 206 7.61 18.65 0.42
C PHE A 206 8.48 18.17 1.59
N GLY A 207 8.16 18.60 2.81
CA GLY A 207 8.97 18.31 3.99
C GLY A 207 10.43 18.77 3.84
N VAL A 208 11.37 17.96 4.31
CA VAL A 208 12.81 18.22 4.17
C VAL A 208 13.36 17.34 3.06
N GLY A 209 13.73 17.95 1.93
CA GLY A 209 14.32 17.23 0.80
C GLY A 209 13.37 16.22 0.14
N GLY A 210 12.05 16.49 0.17
CA GLY A 210 11.00 15.61 -0.37
C GLY A 210 10.54 14.50 0.55
N LEU A 211 10.88 14.60 1.83
CA LEU A 211 10.56 13.62 2.86
C LEU A 211 9.98 14.30 4.10
N VAL A 212 8.88 13.76 4.58
CA VAL A 212 8.42 13.95 5.96
C VAL A 212 8.82 12.70 6.74
N ALA A 213 9.73 12.85 7.70
CA ALA A 213 10.05 11.82 8.67
C ALA A 213 9.71 12.37 10.07
N THR A 214 8.92 11.64 10.84
CA THR A 214 8.52 12.06 12.19
C THR A 214 8.72 10.92 13.16
N ASP A 215 9.59 11.15 14.14
CA ASP A 215 9.86 10.28 15.27
C ASP A 215 8.96 10.75 16.43
N ILE A 216 7.93 9.97 16.76
CA ILE A 216 6.96 10.33 17.81
C ILE A 216 7.39 9.71 19.14
N SER A 217 7.97 8.51 19.09
CA SER A 217 8.37 7.74 20.25
C SER A 217 9.58 6.90 19.94
N THR A 218 10.29 6.43 20.98
CA THR A 218 11.38 5.45 20.84
C THR A 218 10.89 4.05 20.46
N GLY A 219 9.66 3.93 19.98
CA GLY A 219 8.98 2.68 19.64
C GLY A 219 8.90 2.51 18.13
N ARG A 220 7.91 1.74 17.66
CA ARG A 220 7.62 1.67 16.23
C ARG A 220 6.39 2.50 15.92
N ASP A 221 6.60 3.61 15.25
CA ASP A 221 5.56 4.46 14.69
C ASP A 221 5.45 4.18 13.19
N GLU A 222 4.24 3.92 12.69
CA GLU A 222 4.04 3.41 11.33
C GLU A 222 2.85 4.09 10.65
N TYR A 223 3.02 4.57 9.41
CA TYR A 223 1.88 4.79 8.52
C TYR A 223 1.57 3.51 7.76
N LEU A 224 0.31 3.10 7.74
CA LEU A 224 -0.15 1.87 7.13
C LEU A 224 -0.99 2.12 5.88
N ALA A 225 -1.65 3.26 5.80
CA ALA A 225 -2.46 3.64 4.64
C ALA A 225 -2.36 5.13 4.32
N VAL A 226 -2.51 5.46 3.04
CA VAL A 226 -2.50 6.83 2.53
C VAL A 226 -3.56 7.06 1.46
N VAL A 227 -4.30 8.17 1.56
CA VAL A 227 -5.17 8.64 0.48
C VAL A 227 -4.95 10.13 0.25
N ALA A 228 -5.02 10.54 -1.02
CA ALA A 228 -4.89 11.93 -1.42
C ALA A 228 -6.24 12.43 -1.95
N SER A 229 -6.70 13.58 -1.46
CA SER A 229 -7.93 14.22 -1.93
C SER A 229 -7.97 15.69 -1.52
N GLY A 230 -8.50 16.54 -2.39
CA GLY A 230 -8.75 17.95 -2.07
C GLY A 230 -7.50 18.75 -1.68
N GLY A 231 -6.35 18.47 -2.31
CA GLY A 231 -5.06 19.13 -2.00
C GLY A 231 -4.41 18.69 -0.68
N HIS A 232 -4.93 17.62 -0.06
CA HIS A 232 -4.41 17.04 1.17
C HIS A 232 -4.04 15.57 0.96
N VAL A 233 -3.17 15.09 1.83
CA VAL A 233 -2.92 13.67 2.04
C VAL A 233 -3.33 13.30 3.46
N TRP A 234 -4.00 12.18 3.56
CA TRP A 234 -4.52 11.61 4.78
C TRP A 234 -3.79 10.33 5.08
N LEU A 235 -3.42 10.14 6.33
CA LEU A 235 -2.61 9.01 6.76
C LEU A 235 -3.31 8.30 7.92
N ALA A 236 -3.29 6.98 7.87
CA ALA A 236 -3.69 6.11 8.96
C ALA A 236 -2.49 5.28 9.38
N GLY A 237 -2.40 5.00 10.67
CA GLY A 237 -1.42 4.08 11.20
C GLY A 237 -1.45 3.98 12.71
N VAL A 238 -0.26 3.84 13.26
CA VAL A 238 -0.02 3.63 14.69
C VAL A 238 1.14 4.47 15.17
N ASP A 239 1.03 5.04 16.37
CA ASP A 239 2.18 5.48 17.14
C ASP A 239 2.23 4.77 18.49
N ARG A 240 3.38 4.80 19.16
CA ARG A 240 3.51 4.23 20.50
C ARG A 240 3.59 5.30 21.58
N ARG A 241 2.99 5.02 22.73
CA ARG A 241 3.18 5.82 23.94
C ARG A 241 3.24 4.93 25.16
N SER A 242 4.33 5.04 25.93
CA SER A 242 4.51 4.30 27.18
C SER A 242 4.38 2.77 27.06
N GLY A 243 4.57 2.22 25.84
CA GLY A 243 4.49 0.78 25.56
C GLY A 243 3.27 0.37 24.72
N ASP A 244 2.18 1.15 24.76
CA ASP A 244 0.91 0.81 24.10
C ASP A 244 0.85 1.40 22.68
N ARG A 245 0.26 0.66 21.74
CA ARG A 245 -0.05 1.15 20.37
C ARG A 245 -1.31 2.00 20.37
N ARG A 246 -1.24 3.17 19.77
CA ARG A 246 -2.39 4.07 19.61
C ARG A 246 -2.70 4.24 18.14
N TRP A 247 -3.99 4.22 17.84
CA TRP A 247 -4.52 4.56 16.54
C TRP A 247 -4.20 6.01 16.22
N ARG A 248 -3.64 6.26 15.02
CA ARG A 248 -3.25 7.60 14.56
C ARG A 248 -3.83 7.89 13.20
N LEU A 249 -4.48 9.05 13.08
CA LEU A 249 -4.84 9.65 11.79
C LEU A 249 -4.18 11.02 11.66
N GLU A 250 -3.72 11.35 10.46
CA GLU A 250 -3.19 12.68 10.15
C GLU A 250 -3.78 13.25 8.87
N LYS A 251 -3.86 14.58 8.83
CA LYS A 251 -4.14 15.36 7.63
C LYS A 251 -2.95 16.27 7.35
N ARG A 252 -2.39 16.17 6.15
CA ARG A 252 -1.25 16.99 5.71
C ARG A 252 -1.54 17.67 4.39
N SER A 253 -0.91 18.83 4.18
CA SER A 253 -0.90 19.46 2.86
C SER A 253 -0.20 18.55 1.85
N ALA A 254 -0.85 18.24 0.73
CA ALA A 254 -0.22 17.49 -0.37
C ALA A 254 0.91 18.30 -1.05
N THR A 255 0.91 19.63 -0.86
CA THR A 255 1.93 20.52 -1.41
C THR A 255 3.20 20.51 -0.56
N THR A 256 3.07 20.73 0.76
CA THR A 256 4.23 20.99 1.63
C THR A 256 4.54 19.86 2.60
N GLY A 257 3.62 18.92 2.81
CA GLY A 257 3.73 17.87 3.83
C GLY A 257 3.49 18.35 5.27
N ALA A 258 3.20 19.64 5.46
CA ALA A 258 2.88 20.20 6.77
C ALA A 258 1.52 19.67 7.28
N LEU A 259 1.41 19.47 8.60
CA LEU A 259 0.14 19.14 9.25
C LEU A 259 -0.89 20.25 9.05
N ASP A 260 -2.12 19.87 8.72
CA ASP A 260 -3.25 20.80 8.65
C ASP A 260 -3.89 20.91 10.04
N ALA A 261 -3.59 22.01 10.74
CA ALA A 261 -4.06 22.25 12.10
C ALA A 261 -5.60 22.34 12.25
N SER A 262 -6.35 22.41 11.15
CA SER A 262 -7.83 22.36 11.20
C SER A 262 -8.39 20.96 11.48
N PHE A 263 -7.56 19.91 11.35
CA PHE A 263 -7.97 18.54 11.59
C PHE A 263 -7.54 18.04 12.98
N GLY A 264 -8.48 17.54 13.77
CA GLY A 264 -8.17 17.00 15.11
C GLY A 264 -7.45 18.01 16.00
N GLU A 265 -6.47 17.54 16.77
CA GLU A 265 -5.57 18.37 17.55
C GLU A 265 -4.30 18.65 16.75
N SER A 266 -4.20 19.84 16.16
CA SER A 266 -3.04 20.28 15.37
C SER A 266 -2.68 19.37 14.19
N GLY A 267 -3.68 18.82 13.50
CA GLY A 267 -3.52 17.95 12.33
C GLY A 267 -3.49 16.47 12.63
N VAL A 268 -3.67 16.08 13.91
CA VAL A 268 -3.58 14.69 14.36
C VAL A 268 -4.84 14.31 15.13
N VAL A 269 -5.35 13.11 14.87
CA VAL A 269 -6.34 12.44 15.71
C VAL A 269 -5.69 11.19 16.28
N LEU A 270 -5.75 11.05 17.60
CA LEU A 270 -5.26 9.89 18.32
C LEU A 270 -6.44 9.20 19.01
N PHE A 271 -6.40 7.87 19.03
CA PHE A 271 -7.29 7.07 19.84
C PHE A 271 -6.48 5.97 20.54
N ASP A 272 -6.74 5.83 21.83
CA ASP A 272 -5.96 4.99 22.74
C ASP A 272 -6.90 4.41 23.79
N THR A 273 -7.05 3.09 23.77
CA THR A 273 -7.79 2.31 24.75
C THR A 273 -6.81 1.87 25.84
N PRO A 274 -6.96 2.35 27.09
CA PRO A 274 -5.95 2.11 28.13
C PRO A 274 -5.56 0.64 28.30
N GLY A 275 -4.26 0.36 28.18
CA GLY A 275 -3.69 -0.99 28.33
C GLY A 275 -3.99 -1.94 27.17
N ARG A 276 -4.27 -1.40 25.98
CA ARG A 276 -4.55 -2.18 24.76
C ARG A 276 -3.84 -1.55 23.55
N ASP A 277 -3.69 -2.37 22.52
CA ASP A 277 -3.15 -1.94 21.24
C ASP A 277 -4.29 -1.54 20.27
N ASP A 278 -4.19 -0.34 19.73
CA ASP A 278 -5.07 0.21 18.69
C ASP A 278 -4.27 0.57 17.43
N GLN A 279 -4.84 0.31 16.24
CA GLN A 279 -4.14 0.51 14.96
C GLN A 279 -5.13 0.85 13.84
N ALA A 280 -4.90 1.98 13.17
CA ALA A 280 -5.63 2.34 11.96
C ALA A 280 -4.97 1.65 10.76
N GLU A 281 -5.68 0.73 10.12
CA GLU A 281 -5.11 -0.13 9.06
C GLU A 281 -5.34 0.45 7.66
N ASP A 282 -6.50 1.07 7.45
CA ASP A 282 -6.89 1.57 6.13
C ASP A 282 -7.79 2.81 6.23
N LEU A 283 -7.81 3.61 5.18
CA LEU A 283 -8.66 4.80 5.09
C LEU A 283 -9.12 5.09 3.67
N VAL A 284 -10.23 5.82 3.56
CA VAL A 284 -10.74 6.32 2.29
C VAL A 284 -11.40 7.67 2.49
N VAL A 285 -11.30 8.54 1.50
CA VAL A 285 -12.12 9.76 1.43
C VAL A 285 -13.31 9.49 0.51
N SER A 286 -14.52 9.60 1.07
CA SER A 286 -15.77 9.41 0.36
C SER A 286 -16.61 10.68 0.45
N GLY A 287 -16.69 11.42 -0.67
CA GLY A 287 -17.28 12.75 -0.70
C GLY A 287 -16.55 13.70 0.26
N ASN A 288 -17.27 14.25 1.23
CA ASN A 288 -16.72 15.12 2.27
C ASN A 288 -16.55 14.39 3.61
N ARG A 289 -16.16 13.12 3.57
CA ARG A 289 -15.89 12.33 4.79
C ARG A 289 -14.61 11.53 4.64
N LEU A 290 -13.82 11.52 5.71
CA LEU A 290 -12.78 10.52 5.92
C LEU A 290 -13.41 9.31 6.61
N ILE A 291 -13.20 8.12 6.07
CA ILE A 291 -13.57 6.86 6.71
C ILE A 291 -12.27 6.12 7.00
N ALA A 292 -12.06 5.69 8.24
CA ALA A 292 -10.89 4.93 8.66
C ALA A 292 -11.32 3.64 9.34
N VAL A 293 -10.58 2.56 9.11
CA VAL A 293 -10.86 1.22 9.62
C VAL A 293 -9.59 0.58 10.17
N GLY A 294 -9.76 -0.34 11.12
CA GLY A 294 -8.62 -0.98 11.75
C GLY A 294 -8.99 -1.72 13.02
N LEU A 295 -7.98 -2.07 13.80
CA LEU A 295 -8.13 -2.93 14.98
C LEU A 295 -8.29 -2.11 16.26
N MET A 296 -9.21 -2.57 17.11
CA MET A 296 -9.32 -2.18 18.50
C MET A 296 -9.20 -3.44 19.34
N SER A 297 -8.03 -3.64 19.96
CA SER A 297 -7.70 -4.80 20.80
C SER A 297 -7.72 -6.18 20.12
N ASP A 298 -7.27 -7.20 20.86
CA ASP A 298 -7.00 -8.57 20.39
C ASP A 298 -8.17 -9.29 19.67
N ASP A 299 -9.41 -8.75 19.68
CA ASP A 299 -10.58 -9.37 19.06
C ASP A 299 -11.57 -8.40 18.36
N GLY A 300 -11.24 -7.11 18.21
CA GLY A 300 -12.19 -6.09 17.73
C GLY A 300 -11.73 -5.32 16.49
N TRP A 301 -12.67 -4.95 15.62
CA TRP A 301 -12.45 -3.98 14.54
C TRP A 301 -13.28 -2.71 14.75
N ARG A 302 -12.78 -1.59 14.23
CA ARG A 302 -13.41 -0.26 14.27
C ARG A 302 -13.63 0.25 12.86
N ILE A 303 -14.74 0.97 12.67
CA ILE A 303 -14.91 1.90 11.55
C ILE A 303 -15.24 3.27 12.15
N GLU A 304 -14.54 4.30 11.70
CA GLU A 304 -14.76 5.67 12.10
C GLU A 304 -14.99 6.55 10.87
N ALA A 305 -16.05 7.36 10.90
CA ALA A 305 -16.31 8.38 9.88
C ALA A 305 -16.16 9.78 10.50
N ARG A 306 -15.41 10.65 9.83
CA ARG A 306 -15.12 12.02 10.29
C ARG A 306 -15.36 13.03 9.19
N ASP A 307 -15.71 14.24 9.61
CA ASP A 307 -15.62 15.39 8.73
C ASP A 307 -14.13 15.73 8.51
N PRO A 308 -13.72 16.01 7.26
CA PRO A 308 -12.35 16.30 6.88
C PRO A 308 -11.88 17.70 7.32
#